data_AF-A0A2J6SLU9-F1
#
_entry.id   AF-A0A2J6SLU9-F1
#
_cell.length_a   1.000
_cell.length_b   1.000
_cell.length_c   1.000
_cell.angle_alpha   90.00
_cell.angle_beta   90.00
_cell.angle_gamma   90.00
#
_symmetry.space_group_name_H-M   'P 1'
#
loop_
_entity.id
_entity.type
_entity.pdbx_description
1 polymer ?
#
loop_
_entity_poly.entity_id
_entity_poly.type
_entity_poly.pdbx_seq_one_letter_code
_entity_poly.pdbx_strand_id
1 'polypeptide(L)'
;RKCTFLLAHIEQASSFSPISTRNSLNTTFCSKEIKGLVISMISLSSKNNIIVNTTPEFNSDFLVQNQAIIKGILPLYKVIIYSLPIRKFNIPEEMNLVLEEIKTFNKGLEPIS
;
A
#
# COMPACT_ATOMS: atom_id res chain seq x y z
N ARG A 1 11.17 -9.51 4.74
CA ARG A 1 9.83 -9.44 4.12
C ARG A 1 9.64 -8.02 3.62
N LYS A 2 9.38 -7.83 2.33
CA LYS A 2 8.98 -6.55 1.74
C LYS A 2 7.45 -6.48 1.81
N CYS A 3 6.91 -5.43 2.39
CA CYS A 3 5.47 -5.19 2.41
C CYS A 3 5.22 -3.87 1.70
N THR A 4 4.26 -3.89 0.78
CA THR A 4 3.78 -2.73 0.06
C THR A 4 2.65 -2.09 0.85
N PHE A 5 2.69 -0.80 1.18
CA PHE A 5 1.60 -0.09 1.87
C PHE A 5 0.75 0.74 0.89
N LEU A 6 -0.49 1.09 1.25
CA LEU A 6 -1.29 2.15 0.61
C LEU A 6 -1.71 3.15 1.70
N LEU A 7 -2.21 4.34 1.34
CA LEU A 7 -2.54 5.38 2.32
C LEU A 7 -3.73 6.21 1.82
N ALA A 8 -4.97 5.84 2.19
CA ALA A 8 -6.18 6.56 1.75
C ALA A 8 -6.90 7.28 2.90
N HIS A 9 -7.19 8.58 2.73
CA HIS A 9 -7.99 9.37 3.67
C HIS A 9 -9.48 9.00 3.54
N ILE A 10 -10.13 8.61 4.64
CA ILE A 10 -11.56 8.30 4.66
C ILE A 10 -12.31 9.42 5.40
N GLU A 11 -13.30 10.05 4.76
CA GLU A 11 -14.30 10.90 5.47
C GLU A 11 -15.35 10.06 6.23
N GLN A 12 -15.53 8.78 5.90
CA GLN A 12 -16.46 7.84 6.53
C GLN A 12 -15.77 6.78 7.40
N ALA A 13 -15.15 7.17 8.50
CA ALA A 13 -14.49 6.23 9.41
C ALA A 13 -15.47 5.21 10.05
N SER A 14 -16.78 5.47 9.99
CA SER A 14 -17.83 4.65 10.61
C SER A 14 -18.25 3.41 9.81
N SER A 15 -17.91 3.29 8.52
CA SER A 15 -18.32 2.17 7.65
C SER A 15 -17.16 1.30 7.13
N PHE A 16 -15.92 1.64 7.48
CA PHE A 16 -14.76 0.94 6.95
C PHE A 16 -14.54 -0.42 7.63
N SER A 17 -14.74 -1.50 6.88
CA SER A 17 -14.38 -2.85 7.31
C SER A 17 -13.11 -3.31 6.59
N PRO A 18 -11.98 -3.46 7.30
CA PRO A 18 -10.72 -3.93 6.69
C PRO A 18 -10.86 -5.32 6.06
N ILE A 19 -11.61 -6.22 6.72
CA ILE A 19 -11.83 -7.59 6.23
C ILE A 19 -12.68 -7.59 4.95
N SER A 20 -13.79 -6.84 4.95
CA SER A 20 -14.67 -6.75 3.78
C SER A 20 -13.93 -6.17 2.58
N THR A 21 -13.17 -5.10 2.80
CA THR A 21 -12.34 -4.46 1.78
C THR A 21 -11.28 -5.42 1.23
N ARG A 22 -10.59 -6.17 2.10
CA ARG A 22 -9.57 -7.16 1.71
C ARG A 22 -10.16 -8.24 0.81
N ASN A 23 -11.33 -8.75 1.20
CA ASN A 23 -12.00 -9.81 0.45
C ASN A 23 -12.49 -9.28 -0.90
N SER A 24 -13.11 -8.10 -0.94
CA SER A 24 -13.57 -7.46 -2.18
C SER A 24 -12.43 -7.24 -3.18
N LEU A 25 -11.27 -6.74 -2.72
CA LEU A 25 -10.09 -6.56 -3.57
C LEU A 25 -9.60 -7.90 -4.12
N ASN A 26 -9.41 -8.91 -3.28
CA ASN A 26 -8.94 -10.23 -3.72
C ASN A 26 -9.93 -10.92 -4.68
N THR A 27 -11.24 -10.81 -4.43
CA THR A 27 -12.27 -11.33 -5.36
C THR A 27 -12.18 -10.62 -6.71
N THR A 28 -11.98 -9.31 -6.72
CA THR A 28 -11.85 -8.55 -7.96
C THR A 28 -10.57 -8.89 -8.72
N PHE A 29 -9.44 -9.05 -8.03
CA PHE A 29 -8.21 -9.53 -8.65
C PHE A 29 -8.37 -10.94 -9.24
N CYS A 30 -9.04 -11.84 -8.53
CA CYS A 30 -9.36 -13.18 -9.01
C CYS A 30 -10.23 -13.13 -10.28
N SER A 31 -11.23 -12.22 -10.33
CA SER A 31 -12.07 -12.03 -11.52
C SER A 31 -11.31 -11.49 -12.76
N LYS A 32 -10.12 -10.93 -12.54
CA LYS A 32 -9.19 -10.46 -13.58
C LYS A 32 -8.09 -11.49 -13.89
N GLU A 33 -8.33 -12.75 -13.52
CA GLU A 33 -7.42 -13.89 -13.73
C GLU A 33 -6.06 -13.78 -13.00
N ILE A 34 -5.94 -12.86 -12.04
CA ILE A 34 -4.74 -12.75 -11.21
C ILE A 34 -4.81 -13.84 -10.15
N LYS A 35 -3.94 -14.85 -10.29
CA LYS A 35 -3.88 -16.02 -9.41
C LYS A 35 -3.19 -15.67 -8.10
N GLY A 36 -3.77 -16.14 -7.00
CA GLY A 36 -3.21 -15.99 -5.66
C GLY A 36 -3.87 -14.89 -4.84
N LEU A 37 -3.57 -14.87 -3.54
CA LEU A 37 -4.05 -13.83 -2.65
C LEU A 37 -3.18 -12.59 -2.83
N VAL A 38 -3.68 -11.56 -3.50
CA VAL A 38 -2.92 -10.34 -3.78
C VAL A 38 -2.76 -9.49 -2.51
N ILE A 39 -3.85 -9.28 -1.78
CA ILE A 39 -3.90 -8.45 -0.58
C ILE A 39 -3.89 -9.33 0.66
N SER A 40 -2.82 -9.23 1.44
CA SER A 40 -2.61 -10.00 2.66
C SER A 40 -3.39 -9.42 3.84
N MET A 41 -3.35 -8.08 3.99
CA MET A 41 -3.94 -7.37 5.13
C MET A 41 -4.37 -5.97 4.71
N ILE A 42 -5.43 -5.47 5.35
CA ILE A 42 -5.81 -4.07 5.32
C ILE A 42 -5.94 -3.59 6.77
N SER A 43 -5.47 -2.39 7.06
CA SER A 43 -5.56 -1.76 8.37
C SER A 43 -5.75 -0.25 8.24
N LEU A 44 -6.02 0.40 9.36
CA LEU A 44 -6.01 1.85 9.47
C LEU A 44 -4.77 2.30 10.23
N SER A 45 -4.15 3.39 9.77
CA SER A 45 -3.17 4.14 10.56
C SER A 45 -3.85 4.96 11.66
N SER A 46 -3.07 5.45 12.62
CA SER A 46 -3.53 6.36 13.67
C SER A 46 -4.12 7.68 13.15
N LYS A 47 -3.82 8.05 11.90
CA LYS A 47 -4.37 9.24 11.21
C LYS A 47 -5.52 8.87 10.26
N ASN A 48 -6.18 7.73 10.47
CA ASN A 48 -7.28 7.21 9.63
C ASN A 48 -6.93 6.97 8.15
N ASN A 49 -5.65 6.82 7.82
CA ASN A 49 -5.28 6.39 6.49
C ASN A 49 -5.42 4.88 6.32
N ILE A 50 -5.98 4.42 5.20
CA ILE A 50 -6.06 3.00 4.85
C ILE A 50 -4.70 2.50 4.42
N ILE A 51 -4.20 1.52 5.16
CA ILE A 51 -3.00 0.76 4.87
C ILE A 51 -3.41 -0.55 4.21
N VAL A 52 -2.87 -0.82 3.01
CA VAL A 52 -3.09 -2.08 2.28
C VAL A 52 -1.75 -2.78 2.12
N ASN A 53 -1.65 -4.02 2.61
CA ASN A 53 -0.49 -4.88 2.47
C ASN A 53 -0.71 -5.96 1.42
N THR A 54 0.25 -6.13 0.53
CA THR A 54 0.26 -7.24 -0.43
C THR A 54 0.90 -8.50 0.15
N THR A 55 0.73 -9.65 -0.48
CA THR A 55 1.62 -10.80 -0.26
C THR A 55 2.96 -10.57 -0.98
N PRO A 56 4.04 -11.29 -0.59
CA PRO A 56 5.39 -11.01 -1.09
C PRO A 56 5.57 -11.16 -2.61
N GLU A 57 4.69 -11.89 -3.28
CA GLU A 57 4.72 -12.11 -4.73
C GLU A 57 4.29 -10.87 -5.52
N PHE A 58 3.54 -9.95 -4.89
CA PHE A 58 3.02 -8.74 -5.53
C PHE A 58 3.71 -7.50 -4.95
N ASN A 59 4.49 -6.83 -5.78
CA ASN A 59 5.27 -5.66 -5.40
C ASN A 59 4.51 -4.34 -5.65
N SER A 60 5.21 -3.22 -5.44
CA SER A 60 4.73 -1.86 -5.72
C SER A 60 4.24 -1.68 -7.15
N ASP A 61 4.99 -2.17 -8.13
CA ASP A 61 4.71 -1.97 -9.55
C ASP A 61 3.41 -2.65 -9.97
N PHE A 62 3.15 -3.84 -9.41
CA PHE A 62 1.90 -4.56 -9.60
C PHE A 62 0.69 -3.71 -9.14
N LEU A 63 0.80 -3.03 -7.99
CA LEU A 63 -0.29 -2.19 -7.49
C LEU A 63 -0.50 -0.94 -8.35
N VAL A 64 0.58 -0.36 -8.88
CA VAL A 64 0.49 0.79 -9.81
C VAL A 64 -0.23 0.37 -11.10
N GLN A 65 0.18 -0.75 -11.69
CA GLN A 65 -0.44 -1.28 -12.91
C GLN A 65 -1.93 -1.57 -12.72
N ASN A 66 -2.32 -2.00 -11.53
CA ASN A 66 -3.70 -2.36 -11.19
C ASN A 66 -4.42 -1.27 -10.38
N GLN A 67 -3.94 -0.03 -10.38
CA GLN A 67 -4.50 1.05 -9.57
C GLN A 67 -5.98 1.29 -9.86
N ALA A 68 -6.43 1.08 -11.10
CA ALA A 68 -7.83 1.22 -11.49
C ALA A 68 -8.75 0.26 -10.72
N ILE A 69 -8.33 -0.98 -10.50
CA ILE A 69 -9.06 -1.97 -9.71
C ILE A 69 -9.20 -1.49 -8.27
N ILE A 70 -8.10 -0.99 -7.71
CA ILE A 70 -8.06 -0.54 -6.32
C ILE A 70 -8.95 0.69 -6.12
N LYS A 71 -8.91 1.65 -7.05
CA LYS A 71 -9.79 2.84 -7.05
C LYS A 71 -11.27 2.52 -7.17
N GLY A 72 -11.62 1.40 -7.80
CA GLY A 72 -13.00 0.95 -7.91
C GLY A 72 -13.61 0.46 -6.59
N ILE A 73 -12.76 0.04 -5.63
CA ILE A 73 -13.21 -0.47 -4.32
C ILE A 73 -12.91 0.54 -3.21
N LEU A 74 -11.78 1.23 -3.30
CA LEU A 74 -11.33 2.20 -2.31
C LEU A 74 -11.37 3.60 -2.93
N PRO A 75 -12.02 4.58 -2.29
CA PRO A 75 -11.90 5.97 -2.66
C PRO A 75 -10.48 6.46 -2.30
N LEU A 76 -9.54 6.27 -3.23
CA LEU A 76 -8.13 6.63 -3.06
C LEU A 76 -7.93 8.12 -3.41
N TYR A 77 -7.78 8.98 -2.39
CA TYR A 77 -7.38 10.37 -2.59
C TYR A 77 -5.87 10.54 -2.82
N LYS A 78 -5.07 9.68 -2.20
CA LYS A 78 -3.62 9.59 -2.39
C LYS A 78 -3.24 8.11 -2.36
N VAL A 79 -2.23 7.72 -3.14
CA VAL A 79 -1.68 6.36 -3.15
C VAL A 79 -0.20 6.52 -2.88
N ILE A 80 0.24 6.06 -1.71
CA ILE A 80 1.66 6.03 -1.36
C ILE A 80 2.05 4.58 -1.20
N ILE A 81 2.92 4.12 -2.09
CA ILE A 81 3.35 2.74 -2.20
C ILE A 81 4.76 2.67 -1.61
N TYR A 82 4.87 2.03 -0.45
CA TYR A 82 6.12 1.87 0.27
C TYR A 82 6.58 0.43 0.22
N SER A 83 7.77 0.12 -0.29
CA SER A 83 8.41 -1.19 -0.20
C SER A 83 9.34 -1.27 1.01
N LEU A 84 8.84 -0.90 2.20
CA LEU A 84 9.70 -0.74 3.37
C LEU A 84 9.88 -2.07 4.12
N PRO A 85 11.13 -2.45 4.44
CA PRO A 85 11.40 -3.51 5.42
C PRO A 85 10.68 -3.20 6.74
N ILE A 86 9.87 -4.13 7.24
CA ILE A 86 9.16 -4.02 8.54
C ILE A 86 10.12 -4.22 9.75
N ARG A 87 11.42 -4.34 9.49
CA ARG A 87 12.49 -4.45 10.49
C ARG A 87 13.13 -3.07 10.68
N LYS A 88 13.71 -2.81 11.85
CA LYS A 88 14.50 -1.58 12.06
C LYS A 88 15.50 -1.46 10.91
N PHE A 89 15.51 -0.30 10.25
CA PHE A 89 16.56 0.08 9.30
C PHE A 89 17.86 0.19 10.08
N ASN A 90 18.66 -0.85 10.04
CA ASN A 90 19.89 -0.95 10.82
C ASN A 90 21.14 -1.10 9.94
N ILE A 91 20.99 -0.96 8.62
CA ILE A 91 22.09 -0.94 7.65
C ILE A 91 21.93 0.20 6.62
N PRO A 92 23.03 0.85 6.21
CA PRO A 92 23.01 2.04 5.33
C PRO A 92 22.31 1.81 3.98
N GLU A 93 22.39 0.62 3.41
CA GLU A 93 21.74 0.31 2.13
C GLU A 93 20.21 0.38 2.22
N GLU A 94 19.64 0.00 3.37
CA GLU A 94 18.20 0.08 3.58
C GLU A 94 17.74 1.53 3.75
N MET A 95 18.58 2.40 4.34
CA MET A 95 18.30 3.84 4.43
C MET A 95 18.29 4.49 3.05
N ASN A 96 19.23 4.11 2.18
CA ASN A 96 19.25 4.60 0.79
C ASN A 96 17.98 4.24 0.02
N LEU A 97 17.38 3.07 0.27
CA LEU A 97 16.09 2.71 -0.33
C LEU A 97 14.98 3.68 0.11
N VAL A 98 14.93 4.06 1.39
CA VAL A 98 13.98 5.06 1.91
C VAL A 98 14.19 6.41 1.24
N LEU A 99 15.44 6.84 1.09
CA LEU A 99 15.79 8.12 0.46
C LEU A 99 15.35 8.18 -1.00
N GLU A 100 15.64 7.12 -1.78
CA GLU A 100 15.24 7.04 -3.18
C GLU A 100 13.71 6.96 -3.34
N GLU A 101 13.03 6.29 -2.41
CA GLU A 101 11.57 6.23 -2.39
C GLU A 101 10.94 7.60 -2.06
N ILE A 102 11.51 8.35 -1.09
CA ILE A 102 11.10 9.73 -0.78
C ILE A 102 11.27 10.62 -2.01
N LYS A 103 12.45 10.60 -2.66
CA LYS A 103 12.70 11.38 -3.87
C LYS A 103 11.73 11.04 -5.01
N THR A 104 11.46 9.75 -5.20
CA THR A 104 10.62 9.26 -6.30
C THR A 104 9.15 9.66 -6.12
N PHE A 105 8.61 9.48 -4.90
CA PHE A 105 7.17 9.61 -4.65
C PHE A 105 6.77 10.92 -3.95
N ASN A 106 7.71 11.68 -3.38
CA ASN A 106 7.45 12.93 -2.68
C ASN A 106 8.34 14.07 -3.21
N LYS A 107 8.21 14.36 -4.51
CA LYS A 107 8.96 15.42 -5.18
C LYS A 107 8.83 16.75 -4.41
N GLY A 108 9.97 17.34 -4.05
CA GLY A 108 10.05 18.60 -3.29
C GLY A 108 10.11 18.45 -1.77
N LEU A 109 10.11 17.22 -1.23
CA LEU A 109 10.37 16.97 0.18
C LEU A 109 11.77 16.36 0.36
N GLU A 110 12.52 16.87 1.34
CA GLU A 110 13.80 16.30 1.76
C GLU A 110 13.68 15.69 3.17
N PRO A 111 14.39 14.58 3.43
CA PRO A 111 14.47 14.02 4.77
C PRO A 111 15.16 15.00 5.73
N ILE A 112 14.63 15.10 6.95
CA ILE A 112 15.23 15.91 8.00
C ILE A 112 16.39 15.12 8.59
N SER A 113 17.58 15.72 8.63
CA SER A 113 18.79 15.13 9.20
C SER A 113 18.78 15.09 10.72
#